data_AF-A0A7C3HEQ1-F1
#
_entry.id   AF-A0A7C3HEQ1-F1
#
_cell.length_a   1.000
_cell.length_b   1.000
_cell.length_c   1.000
_cell.angle_alpha   90.00
_cell.angle_beta   90.00
_cell.angle_gamma   90.00
#
_symmetry.space_group_name_H-M   'P 1'
#
loop_
_entity.id
_entity.type
_entity.pdbx_description
1 polymer ?
#
loop_
_entity_poly.entity_id
_entity_poly.type
_entity_poly.pdbx_seq_one_letter_code
_entity_poly.pdbx_strand_id
1 'polypeptide(L)' 'MYGKSLSGVLASIPLFQGADADTLDSMAWQVQGKSFKKGECVIEKGCIAHGFYYIERGQVKLSFISEQGNEKVVE' A
#
# COMPACT_ATOMS: atom_id res chain seq x y z
N MET A 1 -18.53 8.79 -5.05
CA MET A 1 -17.78 8.94 -3.79
C MET A 1 -18.77 8.71 -2.65
N TYR A 2 -18.84 7.51 -2.09
CA TYR A 2 -19.67 7.18 -0.92
C TYR A 2 -18.81 6.36 0.04
N GLY A 3 -18.66 6.83 1.29
CA GLY A 3 -18.88 5.92 2.42
C GLY A 3 -17.84 5.79 3.53
N LYS A 4 -16.57 6.19 3.39
CA LYS A 4 -15.60 6.03 4.49
C LYS A 4 -14.59 7.17 4.55
N SER A 5 -14.39 7.72 5.76
CA SER A 5 -13.21 8.52 6.05
C SER A 5 -11.96 7.65 5.88
N LEU A 6 -10.84 8.27 5.53
CA LEU A 6 -9.58 7.55 5.41
C LEU A 6 -9.15 6.90 6.73
N SER A 7 -9.43 7.53 7.87
CA SER A 7 -9.27 6.90 9.19
C SER A 7 -10.13 5.64 9.35
N GLY A 8 -11.35 5.62 8.80
CA GLY A 8 -12.19 4.42 8.75
C GLY A 8 -11.68 3.33 7.80
N VAL A 9 -10.88 3.68 6.78
CA VAL A 9 -10.16 2.71 5.96
C VAL A 9 -9.00 2.12 6.76
N LEU A 10 -8.19 2.96 7.39
CA LEU A 10 -7.07 2.53 8.24
C LEU A 10 -7.55 1.61 9.38
N ALA A 11 -8.64 1.97 10.05
CA ALA A 11 -9.26 1.16 11.11
C ALA A 11 -9.69 -0.25 10.66
N SER A 12 -9.93 -0.45 9.36
CA SER A 12 -10.29 -1.77 8.82
C SER A 12 -9.10 -2.63 8.41
N ILE A 13 -7.88 -2.08 8.42
CA ILE A 13 -6.66 -2.84 8.11
C ILE A 13 -6.23 -3.57 9.38
N PRO A 14 -6.05 -4.91 9.35
CA PRO A 14 -5.65 -5.69 10.53
C PRO A 14 -4.39 -5.16 11.23
N LEU A 15 -3.45 -4.60 10.47
CA LEU A 15 -2.22 -4.01 10.98
C LEU A 15 -2.46 -2.87 11.99
N PHE A 16 -3.59 -2.17 11.90
CA PHE A 16 -3.94 -1.03 12.76
C PHE A 16 -5.01 -1.37 13.80
N GLN A 17 -5.30 -2.66 14.01
CA GLN A 17 -6.21 -3.07 15.09
C GLN A 17 -5.66 -2.62 16.45
N GLY A 18 -6.48 -1.94 17.24
CA GLY A 18 -6.10 -1.44 18.56
C GLY A 18 -5.48 -0.04 18.57
N ALA A 19 -5.26 0.59 17.41
CA ALA A 19 -4.93 2.01 17.35
C ALA A 19 -6.14 2.87 17.77
N ASP A 20 -5.90 3.93 18.53
CA ASP A 20 -6.93 4.89 18.91
C ASP A 20 -7.32 5.82 17.73
N ALA A 21 -8.45 6.53 17.89
CA ALA A 21 -8.99 7.39 16.85
C ALA A 21 -8.06 8.55 16.49
N ASP A 22 -7.41 9.19 17.48
CA ASP A 22 -6.51 10.33 17.26
C ASP A 22 -5.27 9.91 16.46
N THR A 23 -4.74 8.71 16.73
CA THR A 23 -3.64 8.12 15.97
C THR A 23 -4.06 7.83 14.53
N LEU A 24 -5.23 7.21 14.34
CA LEU A 24 -5.75 6.90 13.01
C LEU A 24 -6.03 8.15 12.18
N ASP A 25 -6.59 9.20 12.80
CA ASP A 25 -6.81 10.48 12.13
C ASP A 25 -5.48 11.16 11.79
N SER A 26 -4.51 11.18 12.71
CA SER A 26 -3.16 11.72 12.46
C SER A 26 -2.46 11.02 11.30
N MET A 27 -2.57 9.69 11.21
CA MET A 27 -2.07 8.91 10.08
C MET A 27 -2.84 9.24 8.80
N ALA A 28 -4.17 9.33 8.88
CA ALA A 28 -5.01 9.66 7.72
C ALA A 28 -4.65 11.03 7.11
N TRP A 29 -4.29 12.01 7.94
CA TRP A 29 -3.79 13.32 7.48
C TRP A 29 -2.50 13.24 6.65
N GLN A 30 -1.68 12.21 6.83
CA GLN A 30 -0.41 12.04 6.13
C GLN A 30 -0.50 11.17 4.87
N VAL A 31 -1.60 10.44 4.67
CA VAL A 31 -1.76 9.59 3.49
C VAL A 31 -1.91 10.46 2.25
N GLN A 32 -1.25 10.02 1.18
CA GLN A 32 -1.30 10.68 -0.11
C GLN A 32 -1.89 9.72 -1.15
N GLY A 33 -2.86 10.20 -1.92
CA GLY A 33 -3.37 9.49 -3.08
C GLY A 33 -2.33 9.46 -4.19
N LYS A 34 -2.02 8.28 -4.70
CA LYS A 34 -1.18 8.08 -5.89
C LYS A 34 -1.91 7.20 -6.89
N SER A 35 -1.80 7.56 -8.16
CA SER A 35 -2.36 6.81 -9.28
C SER A 35 -1.22 6.38 -10.20
N PHE A 36 -1.29 5.14 -10.67
CA PHE A 36 -0.30 4.53 -11.55
C PHE A 36 -0.99 3.99 -12.80
N LYS A 37 -0.31 4.08 -13.94
CA LYS A 37 -0.78 3.46 -15.18
C LYS A 37 -0.42 1.97 -15.21
N LYS A 38 -1.09 1.20 -16.07
CA LYS A 38 -0.74 -0.20 -16.30
C LYS A 38 0.72 -0.30 -16.76
N GLY A 39 1.51 -1.12 -16.06
CA GLY A 39 2.93 -1.34 -16.34
C GLY A 39 3.88 -0.35 -15.66
N GLU A 40 3.36 0.63 -14.91
CA GLU A 40 4.19 1.55 -14.14
C GLU A 40 4.68 0.90 -12.85
N CYS A 41 5.93 1.16 -12.47
CA CYS A 41 6.54 0.62 -11.26
C CYS A 41 6.05 1.39 -10.02
N VAL A 42 5.55 0.69 -9.00
CA VAL A 42 5.08 1.29 -7.74
C VAL A 42 6.22 1.43 -6.72
N ILE A 43 7.00 0.36 -6.53
CA ILE A 43 8.18 0.30 -5.66
C ILE A 43 9.25 -0.53 -6.36
N GLU A 44 10.51 -0.08 -6.29
CA GLU A 44 11.68 -0.83 -6.72
C GLU A 44 12.35 -1.55 -5.55
N LYS A 45 12.78 -2.79 -5.78
CA LYS A 45 13.51 -3.58 -4.79
C LYS A 45 14.83 -2.90 -4.45
N GLY A 46 15.14 -2.81 -3.15
CA GLY A 46 16.40 -2.24 -2.66
C GLY A 46 16.34 -0.73 -2.42
N CYS A 47 15.26 -0.06 -2.82
CA CYS A 47 15.02 1.31 -2.41
C CYS A 47 14.61 1.40 -0.93
N ILE A 48 14.92 2.53 -0.31
CA ILE A 48 14.49 2.82 1.06
C ILE A 48 12.97 2.94 1.07
N ALA A 49 12.32 2.12 1.89
CA ALA A 49 10.88 2.21 2.11
C ALA A 49 10.59 3.35 3.10
N HIS A 50 9.94 4.40 2.62
CA HIS A 50 9.46 5.52 3.47
C HIS A 50 8.02 5.32 3.97
N GLY A 51 7.39 4.20 3.61
CA GLY A 51 6.01 3.89 3.95
C GLY A 51 5.51 2.68 3.18
N PHE A 52 4.19 2.50 3.18
CA PHE A 52 3.50 1.42 2.47
C PHE A 52 2.38 1.97 1.59
N TYR A 53 1.84 1.13 0.72
CA TYR A 53 0.71 1.46 -0.14
C TYR A 53 -0.51 0.63 0.26
N TYR A 54 -1.68 1.25 0.19
CA TYR A 54 -2.98 0.58 0.26
C TYR A 54 -3.66 0.70 -1.10
N ILE A 55 -4.13 -0.44 -1.65
CA ILE A 55 -4.74 -0.47 -2.98
C ILE A 55 -6.24 -0.21 -2.84
N GLU A 56 -6.66 1.02 -3.11
CA GLU A 56 -8.09 1.38 -3.17
C GLU A 56 -8.77 0.73 -4.39
N ARG A 57 -8.10 0.73 -5.55
CA ARG A 57 -8.62 0.17 -6.79
C ARG A 57 -7.51 -0.35 -7.70
N GLY A 58 -7.75 -1.51 -8.29
CA GLY A 58 -6.84 -2.13 -9.26
C GLY A 58 -6.12 -3.34 -8.68
N GLN A 59 -5.08 -3.78 -9.38
CA GLN A 59 -4.25 -4.92 -8.97
C GLN A 59 -2.79 -4.55 -9.18
N VAL A 60 -1.95 -5.01 -8.26
CA VAL A 60 -0.49 -4.88 -8.34
C VAL A 60 0.12 -6.27 -8.32
N LYS A 61 1.21 -6.46 -9.07
CA LYS A 61 2.00 -7.69 -9.04
C LYS A 61 3.32 -7.38 -8.34
N LEU A 62 3.69 -8.19 -7.36
CA LEU A 62 5.04 -8.22 -6.81
C LEU A 62 5.86 -9.18 -7.67
N SER A 63 6.98 -8.71 -8.20
CA SER A 63 7.89 -9.53 -9.01
C SER A 63 9.34 -9.31 -8.57
N PHE A 64 10.07 -10.41 -8.43
CA PHE A 64 11.52 -10.37 -8.27
C PHE A 64 12.16 -10.69 -9.62
N ILE A 65 12.98 -9.78 -10.14
CA ILE A 65 13.85 -10.10 -11.27
C ILE A 65 15.01 -10.91 -10.68
N SER A 66 15.01 -12.23 -10.90
CA SER A 66 16.18 -13.05 -10.59
C SER A 66 17.30 -12.72 -11.59
N GLU A 67 18.56 -12.67 -11.16
CA GLU A 67 19.73 -12.54 -12.06
C GLU A 67 19.89 -13.72 -13.05
N GLN A 68 19.10 -14.79 -12.91
CA GLN A 68 19.19 -16.01 -13.71
C GLN A 68 17.95 -16.33 -14.56
N GLY A 69 17.03 -15.38 -14.74
CA GLY A 69 15.86 -15.56 -15.62
C GLY A 69 14.79 -16.55 -15.15
N ASN A 70 14.78 -16.97 -13.88
CA ASN A 70 13.73 -17.80 -13.31
C ASN A 70 12.94 -17.06 -12.22
N GLU A 71 11.71 -16.69 -12.57
CA GLU A 71 10.73 -16.04 -11.69
C GLU A 71 10.31 -17.02 -10.58
N LYS A 72 10.46 -16.65 -9.31
CA LYS A 72 9.92 -17.42 -8.17
C LYS A 72 8.77 -16.63 -7.54
N VAL A 73 7.56 -17.19 -7.63
CA VAL A 73 6.37 -16.66 -6.94
C VAL A 73 6.50 -17.01 -5.45
N VAL A 74 6.28 -16.04 -4.57
CA VAL A 74 6.18 -16.25 -3.12
C VAL A 74 4.70 -16.09 -2.76
N GLU A 75 4.10 -17.14 -2.18
CA GLU A 75 2.76 -17.14 -1.57
C GLU A 75 2.73 -16.34 -0.26
#